data_AF-A0A9D2FND4-F1
#
_entry.id   AF-A0A9D2FND4-F1
#
_cell.length_a   1.000
_cell.length_b   1.000
_cell.length_c   1.000
_cell.angle_alpha   90.00
_cell.angle_beta   90.00
_cell.angle_gamma   90.00
#
_symmetry.space_group_name_H-M   'P 1'
#
loop_
_entity.id
_entity.type
_entity.pdbx_description
1 polymer ?
#
loop_
_entity_poly.entity_id
_entity_poly.type
_entity_poly.pdbx_seq_one_letter_code
_entity_poly.pdbx_strand_id
1 'polypeptide(L)'
;MEIIQKVLKKKLILAVILTLCLPLGGVLLGVGLSIGQPAVWAIGIALLVVGFYGAPIGWAASYAPTRSLARIVSAIMVENLHSVQEIAQQLSLSEKEVRSRLDICFQKQYLPGIKRQGDTLILNENEALGKKEEYAECTACGARFLYTKDNKFCPYCGTPVRK
;
A
#
# COMPACT_ATOMS: atom_id res chain seq x y z
N MET A 1 -0.26 -2.58 7.27
CA MET A 1 -0.47 -3.91 6.65
C MET A 1 -1.72 -4.03 5.78
N GLU A 2 -2.87 -3.46 6.18
CA GLU A 2 -4.10 -3.66 5.40
C GLU A 2 -4.05 -3.17 3.95
N ILE A 3 -3.39 -2.04 3.69
CA ILE A 3 -3.39 -1.40 2.37
C ILE A 3 -2.72 -2.32 1.33
N ILE A 4 -1.53 -2.83 1.62
CA ILE A 4 -0.79 -3.68 0.69
C ILE A 4 -1.49 -5.03 0.47
N GLN A 5 -2.11 -5.60 1.51
CA GLN A 5 -2.88 -6.85 1.40
C GLN A 5 -4.13 -6.65 0.53
N LYS A 6 -4.84 -5.52 0.67
CA LYS A 6 -5.97 -5.15 -0.18
C LYS A 6 -5.54 -5.03 -1.65
N VAL A 7 -4.42 -4.37 -1.93
CA VAL A 7 -3.89 -4.25 -3.30
C VAL A 7 -3.46 -5.62 -3.86
N LEU A 8 -2.78 -6.43 -3.05
CA LEU A 8 -2.34 -7.77 -3.44
C LEU A 8 -3.52 -8.66 -3.82
N LYS A 9 -4.59 -8.66 -3.00
CA LYS A 9 -5.84 -9.40 -3.30
C LYS A 9 -6.48 -8.94 -4.59
N LYS A 10 -6.58 -7.62 -4.83
CA LYS A 10 -7.13 -7.10 -6.11
C LYS A 10 -6.32 -7.57 -7.32
N LYS A 11 -4.99 -7.54 -7.24
CA LYS A 11 -4.10 -8.02 -8.32
C LYS A 11 -4.18 -9.53 -8.51
N LEU A 12 -4.31 -10.29 -7.41
CA LEU A 12 -4.54 -11.74 -7.47
C LEU A 12 -5.85 -12.07 -8.18
N ILE A 13 -6.95 -11.41 -7.80
CA ILE A 13 -8.26 -11.61 -8.42
C ILE A 13 -8.20 -11.31 -9.91
N LEU A 14 -7.58 -10.19 -10.30
CA LEU A 14 -7.40 -9.85 -11.71
C LEU A 14 -6.60 -10.92 -12.48
N ALA A 15 -5.48 -11.39 -11.90
CA ALA A 15 -4.65 -12.41 -12.52
C ALA A 15 -5.42 -13.72 -12.72
N VAL A 16 -6.19 -14.14 -11.70
CA VAL A 16 -7.06 -15.34 -11.75
C VAL A 16 -8.14 -15.20 -12.82
N ILE A 17 -8.84 -14.05 -12.89
CA ILE A 17 -9.85 -13.80 -13.93
C ILE A 17 -9.24 -13.93 -15.32
N LEU A 18 -8.09 -13.31 -15.55
CA LEU A 18 -7.39 -13.40 -16.84
C LEU A 18 -6.95 -14.84 -17.16
N THR A 19 -6.59 -15.64 -16.15
CA THR A 19 -6.27 -17.06 -16.37
C THR A 19 -7.52 -17.87 -16.72
N LEU A 20 -8.67 -17.58 -16.10
CA LEU A 20 -9.94 -18.25 -16.38
C LEU A 20 -10.52 -17.92 -17.75
N CYS A 21 -10.23 -16.75 -18.32
CA CYS A 21 -10.62 -16.41 -19.70
C CYS A 21 -10.08 -17.42 -20.73
N LEU A 22 -8.96 -18.10 -20.44
CA LEU A 22 -8.33 -19.03 -21.37
C LEU A 22 -9.14 -20.34 -21.56
N PRO A 23 -9.46 -21.13 -20.52
CA PRO A 23 -10.33 -22.30 -20.67
C PRO A 23 -11.75 -21.92 -21.11
N LEU A 24 -12.31 -20.80 -20.62
CA LEU A 24 -13.63 -20.31 -21.06
C LEU A 24 -13.66 -19.97 -22.54
N GLY A 25 -12.62 -19.27 -23.04
CA GLY A 25 -12.50 -18.93 -24.45
C GLY A 25 -12.37 -20.17 -25.34
N GLY A 26 -11.61 -21.19 -24.90
CA GLY A 26 -11.49 -22.46 -25.62
C GLY A 26 -12.82 -23.21 -25.75
N VAL A 27 -13.59 -23.29 -24.65
CA VAL A 27 -14.93 -23.93 -24.66
C VAL A 27 -15.89 -23.16 -25.56
N LEU A 28 -15.95 -21.84 -25.46
CA LEU A 28 -16.83 -21.01 -26.29
C LEU A 28 -16.46 -21.09 -27.77
N LEU A 29 -15.18 -21.14 -28.11
CA LEU A 29 -14.73 -21.36 -29.47
C LEU A 29 -15.20 -22.73 -30.01
N GLY A 30 -14.97 -23.80 -29.25
CA GLY A 30 -15.36 -25.16 -29.65
C GLY A 30 -16.87 -25.32 -29.84
N VAL A 31 -17.65 -24.86 -28.85
CA VAL A 31 -19.11 -24.89 -28.92
C VAL A 31 -19.61 -23.99 -30.05
N GLY A 32 -19.10 -22.77 -30.16
CA GLY A 32 -19.51 -21.80 -31.18
C GLY A 32 -19.29 -22.29 -32.62
N LEU A 33 -18.18 -22.99 -32.87
CA LEU A 33 -17.93 -23.66 -34.15
C LEU A 33 -18.87 -24.83 -34.39
N SER A 34 -19.16 -25.64 -33.35
CA SER A 34 -20.04 -26.81 -33.49
C SER A 34 -21.51 -26.46 -33.80
N ILE A 35 -22.01 -25.33 -33.28
CA ILE A 35 -23.37 -24.83 -33.53
C ILE A 35 -23.43 -23.85 -34.72
N GLY A 36 -22.29 -23.55 -35.36
CA GLY A 36 -22.20 -22.64 -36.50
C GLY A 36 -22.57 -21.18 -36.18
N GLN A 37 -22.53 -20.76 -34.91
CA GLN A 37 -22.99 -19.43 -34.49
C GLN A 37 -21.81 -18.42 -34.44
N PRO A 38 -21.74 -17.42 -35.33
CA PRO A 38 -20.62 -16.49 -35.42
C PRO A 38 -20.29 -15.71 -34.16
N ALA A 39 -21.32 -15.29 -33.44
CA ALA A 39 -21.15 -14.52 -32.21
C ALA A 39 -20.40 -15.32 -31.13
N VAL A 40 -20.66 -16.62 -31.00
CA VAL A 40 -20.13 -17.43 -29.89
C VAL A 40 -18.66 -17.76 -30.12
N TRP A 41 -18.27 -18.12 -31.34
CA TRP A 41 -16.85 -18.37 -31.63
C TRP A 41 -16.02 -17.08 -31.66
N ALA A 42 -16.60 -15.94 -32.07
CA ALA A 42 -15.92 -14.65 -32.02
C ALA A 42 -15.58 -14.23 -30.57
N ILE A 43 -16.52 -14.40 -29.64
CA ILE A 43 -16.29 -14.15 -28.20
C ILE A 43 -15.23 -15.11 -27.65
N GLY A 44 -15.28 -16.39 -28.06
CA GLY A 44 -14.28 -17.40 -27.67
C GLY A 44 -12.85 -17.00 -28.07
N ILE A 45 -12.65 -16.53 -29.30
CA ILE A 45 -11.35 -16.03 -29.78
C ILE A 45 -10.90 -14.82 -28.96
N ALA A 46 -11.79 -13.85 -28.72
CA ALA A 46 -11.45 -12.66 -27.94
C ALA A 46 -10.98 -13.02 -26.52
N LEU A 47 -11.67 -13.95 -25.85
CA LEU A 47 -11.30 -14.43 -24.52
C LEU A 47 -9.99 -15.21 -24.51
N LEU A 48 -9.70 -15.99 -25.55
CA LEU A 48 -8.42 -16.68 -25.70
C LEU A 48 -7.26 -15.69 -25.84
N VAL A 49 -7.40 -14.66 -26.69
CA VAL A 49 -6.37 -13.62 -26.86
C VAL A 49 -6.15 -12.87 -25.55
N VAL A 50 -7.23 -12.43 -24.91
CA VAL A 50 -7.16 -11.73 -23.63
C VAL A 50 -6.55 -12.61 -22.54
N GLY A 51 -6.93 -13.88 -22.46
CA GLY A 51 -6.37 -14.80 -21.47
C GLY A 51 -4.89 -15.08 -21.74
N PHE A 52 -4.50 -15.27 -23.00
CA PHE A 52 -3.16 -15.71 -23.37
C PHE A 52 -2.11 -14.62 -23.10
N TYR A 53 -2.42 -13.37 -23.45
CA TYR A 53 -1.53 -12.24 -23.16
C TYR A 53 -1.76 -11.65 -21.78
N GLY A 54 -3.01 -11.64 -21.32
CA GLY A 54 -3.40 -11.06 -20.04
C GLY A 54 -2.91 -11.87 -18.85
N ALA A 55 -2.91 -13.20 -18.89
CA ALA A 55 -2.46 -14.02 -17.77
C ALA A 55 -0.97 -13.81 -17.43
N PRO A 56 -0.01 -13.84 -18.39
CA PRO A 56 1.38 -13.50 -18.11
C PRO A 56 1.55 -12.10 -17.51
N ILE A 57 0.83 -11.10 -18.02
CA ILE A 57 0.89 -9.72 -17.49
C ILE A 57 0.29 -9.64 -16.07
N GLY A 58 -0.83 -10.32 -15.83
CA GLY A 58 -1.47 -10.41 -14.53
C GLY A 58 -0.55 -11.04 -13.47
N TRP A 59 0.12 -12.13 -13.82
CA TRP A 59 1.00 -12.83 -12.89
C TRP A 59 2.38 -12.20 -12.77
N ALA A 60 3.10 -12.04 -13.88
CA ALA A 60 4.50 -11.64 -13.89
C ALA A 60 4.70 -10.13 -13.71
N ALA A 61 3.93 -9.30 -14.43
CA ALA A 61 4.14 -7.86 -14.41
C ALA A 61 3.45 -7.16 -13.23
N SER A 62 2.41 -7.77 -12.64
CA SER A 62 1.59 -7.08 -11.64
C SER A 62 1.50 -7.81 -10.29
N TYR A 63 1.13 -9.10 -10.25
CA TYR A 63 1.00 -9.82 -8.98
C TYR A 63 2.36 -10.10 -8.31
N ALA A 64 3.31 -10.70 -9.02
CA ALA A 64 4.63 -11.07 -8.50
C ALA A 64 5.39 -9.90 -7.83
N PRO A 65 5.56 -8.73 -8.47
CA PRO A 65 6.27 -7.61 -7.84
C PRO A 65 5.50 -7.07 -6.63
N THR A 66 4.17 -7.05 -6.66
CA THR A 66 3.35 -6.60 -5.53
C THR A 66 3.49 -7.55 -4.34
N ARG A 67 3.55 -8.87 -4.58
CA ARG A 67 3.80 -9.88 -3.54
C ARG A 67 5.18 -9.70 -2.91
N SER A 68 6.18 -9.40 -3.74
CA SER A 68 7.54 -9.12 -3.30
C SER A 68 7.62 -7.89 -2.38
N LEU A 69 6.92 -6.80 -2.74
CA LEU A 69 6.76 -5.63 -1.87
C LEU A 69 6.04 -5.97 -0.56
N ALA A 70 4.98 -6.81 -0.63
CA ALA A 70 4.25 -7.25 0.56
C ALA A 70 5.14 -8.02 1.54
N ARG A 71 6.11 -8.79 1.04
CA ARG A 71 7.07 -9.50 1.89
C ARG A 71 8.01 -8.54 2.62
N ILE A 72 8.51 -7.50 1.95
CA ILE A 72 9.32 -6.45 2.60
C ILE A 72 8.53 -5.73 3.68
N VAL A 73 7.31 -5.31 3.37
CA VAL A 73 6.44 -4.64 4.37
C VAL A 73 6.16 -5.57 5.56
N SER A 74 5.97 -6.87 5.32
CA SER A 74 5.83 -7.86 6.40
C SER A 74 7.11 -8.00 7.22
N ALA A 75 8.29 -8.02 6.60
CA ALA A 75 9.56 -8.11 7.31
C ALA A 75 9.78 -6.90 8.24
N ILE A 76 9.37 -5.70 7.81
CA ILE A 76 9.48 -4.49 8.62
C ILE A 76 8.43 -4.48 9.75
N MET A 77 7.17 -4.79 9.43
CA MET A 77 6.04 -4.61 10.37
C MET A 77 5.83 -5.79 11.33
N VAL A 78 6.27 -7.00 10.95
CA VAL A 78 6.05 -8.24 11.72
C VAL A 78 7.37 -8.77 12.28
N GLU A 79 8.43 -8.76 11.48
CA GLU A 79 9.76 -9.25 11.89
C GLU A 79 10.63 -8.14 12.50
N ASN A 80 10.14 -6.89 12.53
CA ASN A 80 10.82 -5.72 13.09
C ASN A 80 12.25 -5.51 12.55
N LEU A 81 12.46 -5.78 11.26
CA LEU A 81 13.72 -5.49 10.60
C LEU A 81 13.78 -4.01 10.22
N HIS A 82 14.75 -3.29 10.78
CA HIS A 82 14.83 -1.83 10.68
C HIS A 82 16.00 -1.35 9.80
N SER A 83 16.97 -2.20 9.48
CA SER A 83 18.07 -1.85 8.57
C SER A 83 17.92 -2.47 7.18
N VAL A 84 18.39 -1.76 6.14
CA VAL A 84 18.40 -2.27 4.77
C VAL A 84 19.22 -3.56 4.64
N GLN A 85 20.30 -3.68 5.43
CA GLN A 85 21.19 -4.84 5.45
C GLN A 85 20.53 -6.09 6.02
N GLU A 86 19.83 -5.96 7.16
CA GLU A 86 19.05 -7.06 7.74
C GLU A 86 17.98 -7.55 6.79
N ILE A 87 17.24 -6.62 6.16
CA ILE A 87 16.19 -6.96 5.19
C ILE A 87 16.80 -7.66 3.97
N ALA A 88 17.96 -7.19 3.48
CA ALA A 88 18.67 -7.78 2.36
C ALA A 88 19.12 -9.21 2.67
N GLN A 89 19.70 -9.45 3.85
CA GLN A 89 20.12 -10.79 4.29
C GLN A 89 18.92 -11.73 4.44
N GLN A 90 17.88 -11.30 5.17
CA GLN A 90 16.68 -12.12 5.44
C GLN A 90 15.96 -12.53 4.14
N LEU A 91 15.87 -11.61 3.18
CA LEU A 91 15.14 -11.86 1.94
C LEU A 91 16.04 -12.36 0.80
N SER A 92 17.35 -12.52 1.05
CA SER A 92 18.35 -12.88 0.04
C SER A 92 18.31 -11.95 -1.19
N LEU A 93 18.19 -10.65 -0.94
CA LEU A 93 18.13 -9.61 -1.97
C LEU A 93 19.38 -8.74 -1.94
N SER A 94 19.70 -8.11 -3.06
CA SER A 94 20.74 -7.07 -3.06
C SER A 94 20.25 -5.82 -2.31
N GLU A 95 21.14 -5.11 -1.61
CA GLU A 95 20.78 -3.86 -0.94
C GLU A 95 20.19 -2.83 -1.90
N LYS A 96 20.72 -2.75 -3.13
CA LYS A 96 20.22 -1.85 -4.18
C LYS A 96 18.74 -2.14 -4.49
N GLU A 97 18.38 -3.41 -4.57
CA GLU A 97 17.02 -3.83 -4.84
C GLU A 97 16.09 -3.57 -3.65
N VAL A 98 16.57 -3.77 -2.41
CA VAL A 98 15.83 -3.41 -1.20
C VAL A 98 15.56 -1.90 -1.15
N ARG A 99 16.57 -1.06 -1.42
CA ARG A 99 16.41 0.41 -1.46
C ARG A 99 15.36 0.82 -2.50
N SER A 100 15.43 0.29 -3.73
CA SER A 100 14.45 0.58 -4.79
C SER A 100 13.03 0.14 -4.41
N ARG A 101 12.88 -1.03 -3.79
CA ARG A 101 11.57 -1.52 -3.34
C ARG A 101 11.01 -0.71 -2.17
N LEU A 102 11.87 -0.26 -1.25
CA LEU A 102 11.49 0.65 -0.17
C LEU A 102 10.97 1.98 -0.72
N ASP A 103 11.64 2.54 -1.73
CA ASP A 103 11.18 3.78 -2.38
C ASP A 103 9.76 3.63 -2.94
N ILE A 104 9.47 2.50 -3.59
CA ILE A 104 8.12 2.19 -4.08
C ILE A 104 7.13 2.04 -2.91
N CYS A 105 7.54 1.42 -1.80
CA CYS A 105 6.68 1.26 -0.62
C CYS A 105 6.32 2.63 0.01
N PHE A 106 7.26 3.57 0.04
CA PHE A 106 7.01 4.93 0.53
C PHE A 106 6.14 5.72 -0.45
N GLN A 107 6.44 5.68 -1.75
CA GLN A 107 5.63 6.35 -2.78
C GLN A 107 4.17 5.88 -2.77
N LYS A 108 3.92 4.59 -2.55
CA LYS A 108 2.58 4.00 -2.49
C LYS A 108 1.96 3.99 -1.08
N GLN A 109 2.62 4.62 -0.11
CA GLN A 109 2.15 4.74 1.27
C GLN A 109 1.82 3.38 1.94
N TYR A 110 2.61 2.34 1.63
CA TYR A 110 2.43 1.01 2.22
C TYR A 110 2.97 0.89 3.64
N LEU A 111 3.83 1.83 4.06
CA LEU A 111 4.46 1.91 5.39
C LEU A 111 4.01 3.18 6.12
N PRO A 112 2.76 3.25 6.62
CA PRO A 112 2.30 4.41 7.36
C PRO A 112 3.04 4.54 8.70
N GLY A 113 3.41 5.76 9.08
CA GLY A 113 4.05 6.04 10.36
C GLY A 113 5.54 5.67 10.45
N ILE A 114 6.17 5.29 9.34
CA ILE A 114 7.62 5.01 9.28
C ILE A 114 8.30 6.09 8.45
N LYS A 115 9.45 6.59 8.92
CA LYS A 115 10.35 7.47 8.18
C LYS A 115 11.63 6.74 7.82
N ARG A 116 12.22 7.11 6.68
CA ARG A 116 13.53 6.62 6.27
C ARG A 116 14.61 7.60 6.73
N GLN A 117 15.61 7.11 7.46
CA GLN A 117 16.82 7.86 7.82
C GLN A 117 18.03 7.12 7.24
N GLY A 118 18.37 7.47 5.99
CA GLY A 118 19.41 6.78 5.23
C GLY A 118 19.04 5.31 4.97
N ASP A 119 19.83 4.41 5.56
CA ASP A 119 19.66 2.95 5.47
C ASP A 119 18.94 2.33 6.68
N THR A 120 18.40 3.17 7.57
CA THR A 120 17.59 2.73 8.71
C THR A 120 16.17 3.27 8.61
N LEU A 121 15.22 2.48 9.11
CA LEU A 121 13.80 2.77 9.18
C LEU A 121 13.44 3.07 10.63
N ILE A 122 12.87 4.25 10.86
CA ILE A 122 12.57 4.75 12.21
C ILE A 122 11.09 5.11 12.27
N LEU A 123 10.49 4.97 13.45
CA LEU A 123 9.12 5.42 13.65
C LEU A 123 9.02 6.94 13.45
N ASN A 124 7.96 7.39 12.78
CA ASN A 124 7.65 8.80 12.65
C ASN A 124 6.93 9.28 13.91
N GLU A 125 7.68 9.78 14.88
CA GLU A 125 7.16 10.39 16.12
C GLU A 125 6.74 11.85 15.95
N ASN A 126 6.80 12.39 14.72
CA ASN A 126 6.43 13.78 14.49
C ASN A 126 4.92 13.96 14.67
N GLU A 127 4.56 14.93 15.50
CA GLU A 127 3.19 15.41 15.61
C GLU A 127 2.75 16.10 14.32
N ALA A 128 1.44 16.08 14.05
CA ALA A 128 0.86 16.79 12.92
C ALA A 128 1.23 18.29 13.01
N LEU A 129 1.89 18.79 11.97
CA LEU A 129 2.26 20.20 11.83
C LEU A 129 1.01 21.07 12.03
N GLY A 130 0.90 21.72 13.20
CA GLY A 130 -0.26 22.54 13.59
C GLY A 130 -0.75 22.29 15.01
N LYS A 131 -0.55 21.08 15.56
CA LYS A 131 -0.90 20.74 16.95
C LYS A 131 0.27 20.84 17.91
N LYS A 132 1.15 21.84 17.75
CA LYS A 132 2.08 22.16 18.83
C LYS A 132 1.25 22.71 19.97
N GLU A 133 0.92 21.85 20.91
CA GLU A 133 0.26 22.23 22.15
C GLU A 133 1.30 22.93 23.01
N GLU A 134 1.15 24.25 23.18
CA GLU A 134 1.97 25.03 24.09
C GLU A 134 1.30 24.99 25.47
N TYR A 135 2.11 24.85 26.53
CA TYR A 135 1.62 24.99 27.90
C TYR A 135 1.45 26.47 28.23
N ALA A 136 0.28 26.85 28.73
CA ALA A 136 0.06 28.15 29.36
C ALA A 136 -0.61 28.00 30.72
N GLU A 137 -0.28 28.93 31.62
CA GLU A 137 -1.00 29.13 32.86
C GLU A 137 -1.95 30.32 32.69
N CYS A 138 -3.22 30.13 33.01
CA CYS A 138 -4.21 31.20 32.87
C CYS A 138 -3.98 32.26 33.94
N THR A 139 -3.79 33.52 33.53
CA THR A 139 -3.64 34.65 34.47
C THR A 139 -4.90 34.97 35.29
N ALA A 140 -6.08 34.53 34.82
CA ALA A 140 -7.35 34.82 35.49
C ALA A 140 -7.82 33.72 36.45
N CYS A 141 -7.64 32.43 36.09
CA CYS A 141 -8.09 31.30 36.92
C CYS A 141 -6.97 30.41 37.46
N GLY A 142 -5.70 30.67 37.10
CA GLY A 142 -4.55 29.88 37.54
C GLY A 142 -4.48 28.46 36.94
N ALA A 143 -5.45 28.06 36.12
CA ALA A 143 -5.46 26.73 35.52
C ALA A 143 -4.32 26.58 34.49
N ARG A 144 -3.62 25.45 34.56
CA ARG A 144 -2.65 25.03 33.54
C ARG A 144 -3.37 24.25 32.46
N PHE A 145 -3.20 24.66 31.21
CA PHE A 145 -3.85 24.00 30.08
C PHE A 145 -2.96 24.01 28.84
N LEU A 146 -3.21 23.04 27.98
CA LEU A 146 -2.60 22.90 26.67
C LEU A 146 -3.45 23.71 25.68
N TYR A 147 -2.81 24.56 24.90
CA TYR A 147 -3.49 25.33 23.86
C TYR A 147 -2.74 25.20 22.53
N THR A 148 -3.48 25.05 21.45
CA THR A 148 -2.96 25.09 20.08
C THR A 148 -3.01 26.51 19.53
N LYS A 149 -2.24 26.81 18.47
CA LYS A 149 -2.28 28.13 17.82
C LYS A 149 -3.68 28.59 17.40
N ASP A 150 -4.57 27.62 17.15
CA ASP A 150 -5.95 27.85 16.73
C ASP A 150 -6.90 28.16 17.89
N ASN A 151 -6.57 27.74 19.13
CA ASN A 151 -7.41 27.90 20.31
C ASN A 151 -6.68 28.65 21.43
N LYS A 152 -6.51 29.98 21.27
CA LYS A 152 -5.83 30.84 22.26
C LYS A 152 -6.71 31.25 23.45
N PHE A 153 -7.72 30.46 23.82
CA PHE A 153 -8.62 30.76 24.93
C PHE A 153 -8.53 29.69 26.00
N CYS A 154 -8.58 30.10 27.26
CA CYS A 154 -8.67 29.17 28.37
C CYS A 154 -9.98 28.38 28.29
N PRO A 155 -9.94 27.03 28.29
CA PRO A 155 -11.15 26.21 28.19
C PRO A 155 -12.04 26.31 29.43
N TYR A 156 -11.50 26.79 30.55
CA TYR A 156 -12.22 26.87 31.83
C TYR A 156 -12.92 28.21 32.03
N CYS A 157 -12.30 29.32 31.62
CA CYS A 157 -12.82 30.66 31.90
C CYS A 157 -12.96 31.56 30.66
N GLY A 158 -12.60 31.08 29.48
CA GLY A 158 -12.71 31.83 28.23
C GLY A 158 -11.73 33.01 28.11
N THR A 159 -10.82 33.19 29.06
CA THR A 159 -9.82 34.27 29.00
C THR A 159 -8.80 34.00 27.90
N PRO A 160 -8.49 34.98 27.02
CA PRO A 160 -7.47 34.82 26.01
C PRO A 160 -6.07 34.69 26.64
N VAL A 161 -5.27 33.76 26.13
CA VAL A 161 -3.87 33.57 26.53
C VAL A 161 -3.07 34.81 26.10
N ARG A 162 -2.60 35.60 27.07
CA ARG A 162 -1.61 36.66 26.85
C ARG A 162 -0.23 36.10 27.18
N LYS A 163 0.68 36.09 26.21
CA LYS A 163 2.11 35.87 26.45
C LYS A 163 2.71 37.12 27.11
#